data_AF-A0A948F1Y9-F1
#
_entry.id   AF-A0A948F1Y9-F1
#
_cell.length_a   1.000
_cell.length_b   1.000
_cell.length_c   1.000
_cell.angle_alpha   90.00
_cell.angle_beta   90.00
_cell.angle_gamma   90.00
#
_symmetry.space_group_name_H-M   'P 1'
#
loop_
_entity.id
_entity.type
_entity.pdbx_description
1 polymer ?
#
loop_
_entity_poly.entity_id
_entity_poly.type
_entity_poly.pdbx_seq_one_letter_code
_entity_poly.pdbx_strand_id
1 'polypeptide(L)'
;MKKPKDAPSLDHVFIVDAFDPRAQEIEALARKHSSSVRVFSMDCQDFREVCGEFADALRVELEQRRNVMVCFGAVSGVRGGVVEALNQVEKEAGRGTRRVIVSCLHGNTINKGFRKRGIPRDGIRHVRYDGDNPNRWMKKFEDLF
;
A
#
# COMPACT_ATOMS: atom_id res chain seq x y z
N MET A 1 -0.95 28.07 -6.40
CA MET A 1 -1.76 27.46 -5.32
C MET A 1 -0.83 27.13 -4.17
N LYS A 2 -1.09 27.59 -2.95
CA LYS A 2 -0.27 27.25 -1.77
C LYS A 2 -0.57 25.79 -1.39
N LYS A 3 0.45 24.92 -1.33
CA LYS A 3 0.29 23.55 -0.79
C LYS A 3 -0.30 23.67 0.64
N PRO A 4 -1.28 22.83 1.04
CA PRO A 4 -1.74 22.80 2.42
C PRO A 4 -0.55 22.46 3.33
N LYS A 5 -0.40 23.22 4.41
CA LYS A 5 0.78 23.20 5.29
C LYS A 5 1.01 21.88 6.06
N ASP A 6 0.11 20.89 5.91
CA ASP A 6 0.08 19.66 6.70
C ASP A 6 -0.24 18.39 5.87
N ALA A 7 -0.05 18.41 4.56
CA ALA A 7 -0.08 17.14 3.80
C ALA A 7 1.15 16.32 4.19
N PRO A 8 1.01 15.09 4.71
CA PRO A 8 2.16 14.26 5.06
C PRO A 8 2.97 14.01 3.80
N SER A 9 4.22 14.47 3.79
CA SER A 9 5.21 14.07 2.78
C SER A 9 5.38 12.56 2.89
N LEU A 10 5.15 11.83 1.80
CA LEU A 10 5.48 10.41 1.75
C LEU A 10 7.00 10.23 1.84
N ASP A 11 7.43 9.39 2.78
CA ASP A 11 8.84 9.06 2.95
C ASP A 11 9.20 7.79 2.17
N HIS A 12 8.31 6.79 2.17
CA HIS A 12 8.54 5.48 1.56
C HIS A 12 7.36 5.02 0.71
N VAL A 13 7.63 4.29 -0.38
CA VAL A 13 6.60 3.60 -1.17
C VAL A 13 6.91 2.11 -1.28
N PHE A 14 5.99 1.27 -0.80
CA PHE A 14 5.96 -0.16 -1.04
C PHE A 14 5.02 -0.48 -2.21
N ILE A 15 5.50 -1.28 -3.14
CA ILE A 15 4.70 -1.79 -4.26
C ILE A 15 4.69 -3.31 -4.16
N VAL A 16 3.51 -3.91 -4.08
CA VAL A 16 3.35 -5.34 -3.85
C VAL A 16 2.50 -5.93 -4.97
N ASP A 17 3.14 -6.26 -6.09
CA ASP A 17 2.52 -6.90 -7.27
C ASP A 17 3.62 -7.45 -8.19
N ALA A 18 3.58 -8.75 -8.54
CA ALA A 18 4.58 -9.37 -9.41
C ALA A 18 4.35 -9.20 -10.92
N PHE A 19 3.14 -8.86 -11.38
CA PHE A 19 2.80 -8.97 -12.81
C PHE A 19 1.90 -7.86 -13.34
N ASP A 20 1.62 -6.83 -12.54
CA ASP A 20 0.78 -5.73 -13.01
C ASP A 20 1.66 -4.72 -13.78
N PRO A 21 1.46 -4.50 -15.09
CA PRO A 21 2.16 -3.44 -15.83
C PRO A 21 2.00 -2.08 -15.14
N ARG A 22 0.91 -1.90 -14.40
CA ARG A 22 0.67 -0.71 -13.60
C ARG A 22 1.63 -0.58 -12.42
N ALA A 23 2.08 -1.67 -11.81
CA ALA A 23 3.08 -1.63 -10.74
C ALA A 23 4.38 -1.00 -11.25
N GLN A 24 4.76 -1.27 -12.51
CA GLN A 24 5.93 -0.67 -13.14
C GLN A 24 5.74 0.83 -13.40
N GLU A 25 4.55 1.26 -13.85
CA GLU A 25 4.23 2.69 -14.00
C GLU A 25 4.26 3.43 -12.66
N ILE A 26 3.72 2.81 -11.60
CA ILE A 26 3.74 3.34 -10.23
C ILE A 26 5.18 3.45 -9.73
N GLU A 27 6.00 2.41 -9.93
CA GLU A 27 7.40 2.41 -9.53
C GLU A 27 8.18 3.51 -10.25
N ALA A 28 8.06 3.58 -11.58
CA ALA A 28 8.75 4.57 -12.40
C ALA A 28 8.39 6.00 -11.97
N LEU A 29 7.13 6.23 -11.61
CA LEU A 29 6.69 7.52 -11.10
C LEU A 29 7.24 7.78 -9.68
N ALA A 30 7.08 6.83 -8.75
CA ALA A 30 7.53 6.95 -7.37
C ALA A 30 9.04 7.26 -7.30
N ARG A 31 9.85 6.62 -8.13
CA ARG A 31 11.31 6.82 -8.20
C ARG A 31 11.72 8.21 -8.68
N LYS A 32 10.84 8.96 -9.37
CA LYS A 32 11.11 10.38 -9.71
C LYS A 32 11.05 11.30 -8.48
N HIS A 33 10.33 10.88 -7.44
CA HIS A 33 10.00 11.73 -6.30
C HIS A 33 10.58 11.23 -4.96
N SER A 34 10.85 9.93 -4.83
CA SER A 34 11.47 9.34 -3.66
C SER A 34 12.52 8.31 -4.04
N SER A 35 13.66 8.34 -3.34
CA SER A 35 14.68 7.30 -3.42
C SER A 35 14.30 6.04 -2.64
N SER A 36 13.23 6.11 -1.83
CA SER A 36 12.82 5.05 -0.91
C SER A 36 11.60 4.31 -1.47
N VAL A 37 11.82 3.59 -2.56
CA VAL A 37 10.82 2.75 -3.23
C VAL A 37 11.28 1.30 -3.17
N ARG A 38 10.46 0.42 -2.59
CA ARG A 38 10.73 -1.02 -2.50
C ARG A 38 9.59 -1.81 -3.12
N VAL A 39 9.95 -2.77 -3.95
CA VAL A 39 9.02 -3.62 -4.71
C VAL A 39 9.10 -5.04 -4.16
N PHE A 40 7.93 -5.64 -3.93
CA PHE A 40 7.75 -7.02 -3.52
C PHE A 40 7.03 -7.77 -4.63
N SER A 41 7.78 -8.62 -5.34
CA SER A 41 7.24 -9.45 -6.39
C SER A 41 6.58 -10.68 -5.79
N MET A 42 5.24 -10.68 -5.74
CA MET A 42 4.45 -11.83 -5.33
C MET A 42 4.18 -12.79 -6.49
N ASP A 43 5.16 -13.63 -6.82
CA ASP A 43 4.94 -14.73 -7.75
C ASP A 43 4.04 -15.81 -7.15
N CYS A 44 3.59 -16.74 -8.00
CA CYS A 44 2.61 -17.73 -7.62
C CYS A 44 3.11 -18.78 -6.61
N GLN A 45 4.42 -18.88 -6.37
CA GLN A 45 5.03 -19.95 -5.58
C GLN A 45 5.40 -19.49 -4.16
N ASP A 46 5.82 -18.23 -4.00
CA ASP A 46 6.45 -17.78 -2.74
C ASP A 46 5.66 -16.71 -1.95
N PHE A 47 4.35 -16.62 -2.17
CA PHE A 47 3.47 -15.61 -1.54
C PHE A 47 3.67 -15.41 -0.02
N ARG A 48 3.89 -16.50 0.74
CA ARG A 48 4.02 -16.43 2.20
C ARG A 48 5.33 -15.81 2.64
N GLU A 49 6.43 -16.15 1.98
CA GLU A 49 7.75 -15.62 2.30
C GLU A 49 7.80 -14.12 1.97
N VAL A 50 7.38 -13.76 0.75
CA VAL A 50 7.32 -12.36 0.31
C VAL A 50 6.39 -11.51 1.21
N CYS A 51 5.29 -12.10 1.72
CA CYS A 51 4.46 -11.41 2.70
C CYS A 51 5.14 -11.20 4.05
N GLY A 52 5.95 -12.14 4.51
CA GLY A 52 6.77 -12.00 5.71
C GLY A 52 7.76 -10.85 5.56
N GLU A 53 8.50 -10.83 4.45
CA GLU A 53 9.45 -9.76 4.15
C GLU A 53 8.79 -8.39 4.05
N PHE A 54 7.61 -8.32 3.41
CA PHE A 54 6.82 -7.10 3.34
C PHE A 54 6.39 -6.63 4.73
N ALA A 55 5.88 -7.53 5.58
CA ALA A 55 5.47 -7.20 6.94
C ALA A 55 6.65 -6.67 7.76
N ASP A 56 7.81 -7.34 7.69
CA ASP A 56 9.03 -6.95 8.40
C ASP A 56 9.52 -5.57 7.95
N ALA A 57 9.57 -5.34 6.63
CA ALA A 57 9.94 -4.05 6.06
C ALA A 57 9.00 -2.93 6.52
N LEU A 58 7.69 -3.18 6.53
CA LEU A 58 6.71 -2.21 6.98
C LEU A 58 6.88 -1.87 8.47
N ARG A 59 7.15 -2.86 9.33
CA ARG A 59 7.42 -2.62 10.75
C ARG A 59 8.59 -1.67 10.93
N VAL A 60 9.71 -1.93 10.24
CA VAL A 60 10.92 -1.12 10.32
C VAL A 60 10.64 0.36 9.97
N GLU A 61 9.92 0.62 8.88
CA GLU A 61 9.62 2.00 8.47
C GLU A 61 8.70 2.71 9.49
N LEU A 62 7.75 1.99 10.10
CA LEU A 62 6.84 2.56 11.10
C LEU A 62 7.53 2.85 12.44
N GLU A 63 8.48 2.01 12.86
CA GLU A 63 9.34 2.24 14.02
C GLU A 63 10.20 3.50 13.82
N GLN A 64 10.72 3.70 12.60
CA GLN A 64 11.43 4.92 12.19
C GLN A 64 10.53 6.15 12.03
N ARG A 65 9.23 6.00 12.30
CA ARG A 65 8.20 7.03 12.21
C ARG A 65 7.99 7.62 10.82
N ARG A 66 8.29 6.88 9.77
CA ARG A 66 8.11 7.31 8.37
C ARG A 66 6.66 7.17 7.90
N ASN A 67 6.28 8.05 6.97
CA ASN A 67 5.05 7.96 6.20
C ASN A 67 5.26 7.01 5.02
N VAL A 68 4.47 5.96 4.96
CA VAL A 68 4.61 4.85 4.01
C VAL A 68 3.35 4.78 3.15
N MET A 69 3.53 4.71 1.83
CA MET A 69 2.46 4.30 0.93
C MET A 69 2.61 2.83 0.55
N VAL A 70 1.53 2.06 0.57
CA VAL A 70 1.50 0.67 0.11
C VAL A 70 0.55 0.54 -1.07
N CYS A 71 1.07 0.12 -2.22
CA CYS A 71 0.32 -0.10 -3.45
C CYS A 71 0.23 -1.60 -3.74
N PHE A 72 -0.98 -2.12 -3.98
CA PHE A 72 -1.16 -3.52 -4.38
C PHE A 72 -2.45 -3.78 -5.16
N GLY A 73 -2.46 -4.84 -5.96
CA GLY A 73 -3.58 -5.31 -6.75
C GLY A 73 -4.50 -6.27 -5.99
N ALA A 74 -5.64 -6.62 -6.59
CA ALA A 74 -6.61 -7.53 -5.98
C ALA A 74 -6.02 -8.90 -5.65
N VAL A 75 -5.17 -9.44 -6.53
CA VAL A 75 -4.61 -10.79 -6.40
C VAL A 75 -3.64 -10.83 -5.23
N SER A 76 -2.65 -9.94 -5.20
CA SER A 76 -1.66 -9.82 -4.11
C SER A 76 -2.33 -9.49 -2.78
N GLY A 77 -3.32 -8.60 -2.81
CA GLY A 77 -4.12 -8.24 -1.64
C GLY A 77 -4.91 -9.42 -1.04
N VAL A 78 -5.56 -10.24 -1.87
CA VAL A 78 -6.43 -11.32 -1.40
C VAL A 78 -5.69 -12.66 -1.26
N ARG A 79 -4.90 -13.09 -2.23
CA ARG A 79 -4.17 -14.37 -2.19
C ARG A 79 -2.84 -14.27 -1.47
N GLY A 80 -2.11 -13.17 -1.68
CA GLY A 80 -0.79 -12.97 -1.10
C GLY A 80 -0.84 -12.94 0.43
N GLY A 81 -1.82 -12.24 1.00
CA GLY A 81 -1.89 -12.04 2.45
C GLY A 81 -1.43 -10.64 2.89
N VAL A 82 -1.23 -9.73 1.93
CA VAL A 82 -0.79 -8.34 2.16
C VAL A 82 -1.73 -7.61 3.12
N VAL A 83 -3.04 -7.84 3.00
CA VAL A 83 -4.04 -7.23 3.87
C VAL A 83 -3.91 -7.74 5.31
N GLU A 84 -3.68 -9.04 5.51
CA GLU A 84 -3.44 -9.61 6.83
C GLU A 84 -2.17 -9.05 7.46
N ALA A 85 -1.08 -8.99 6.70
CA ALA A 85 0.18 -8.40 7.12
C ALA A 85 0.00 -6.93 7.53
N LEU A 86 -0.65 -6.11 6.71
CA LEU A 86 -0.96 -4.71 7.01
C LEU A 86 -1.75 -4.56 8.31
N ASN A 87 -2.82 -5.33 8.47
CA ASN A 87 -3.67 -5.29 9.66
C ASN A 87 -2.92 -5.72 10.92
N GLN A 88 -2.02 -6.71 10.82
CA GLN A 88 -1.18 -7.14 11.94
C GLN A 88 -0.20 -6.03 12.33
N VAL A 89 0.56 -5.52 11.37
CA VAL A 89 1.58 -4.48 11.61
C VAL A 89 0.95 -3.19 12.15
N GLU A 90 -0.21 -2.77 11.64
CA GLU A 90 -0.93 -1.61 12.20
C GLU A 90 -1.44 -1.84 13.63
N LYS A 91 -1.85 -3.06 13.98
CA LYS A 91 -2.25 -3.37 15.37
C LYS A 91 -1.06 -3.26 16.32
N GLU A 92 0.10 -3.75 15.91
CA GLU A 92 1.36 -3.71 16.67
C GLU A 92 1.86 -2.27 16.85
N ALA A 93 1.80 -1.44 15.79
CA ALA A 93 2.23 -0.04 15.81
C ALA A 93 1.23 0.92 16.49
N GLY A 94 0.03 0.43 16.85
CA GLY A 94 -1.10 1.25 17.32
C GLY A 94 -2.08 1.57 16.18
N ARG A 95 -3.33 1.06 16.33
CA ARG A 95 -4.38 1.16 15.31
C ARG A 95 -4.60 2.61 14.87
N GLY A 96 -4.66 2.84 13.56
CA GLY A 96 -4.96 4.16 12.99
C GLY A 96 -3.74 5.06 12.84
N THR A 97 -2.54 4.50 12.75
CA THR A 97 -1.31 5.24 12.46
C THR A 97 -1.45 6.02 11.16
N ARG A 98 -1.69 7.35 11.22
CA ARG A 98 -1.87 8.26 10.05
C ARG A 98 -0.70 8.30 9.05
N ARG A 99 0.32 7.48 9.27
CA ARG A 99 1.55 7.38 8.50
C ARG A 99 1.48 6.30 7.42
N VAL A 100 0.58 5.32 7.50
CA VAL A 100 0.38 4.38 6.39
C VAL A 100 -0.70 4.92 5.46
N ILE A 101 -0.47 4.96 4.16
CA ILE A 101 -1.49 5.21 3.13
C ILE A 101 -1.55 3.96 2.27
N VAL A 102 -2.73 3.39 2.06
CA VAL A 102 -2.86 2.20 1.21
C VAL A 102 -3.64 2.55 -0.04
N SER A 103 -3.13 2.14 -1.21
CA SER A 103 -3.83 2.24 -2.49
C SER A 103 -4.02 0.87 -3.12
N CYS A 104 -5.23 0.60 -3.59
CA CYS A 104 -5.52 -0.58 -4.36
C CYS A 104 -6.36 -0.27 -5.60
N LEU A 105 -5.89 -0.76 -6.76
CA LEU A 105 -6.47 -0.55 -8.09
C LEU A 105 -7.79 -1.30 -8.33
N HIS A 106 -8.19 -2.21 -7.44
CA HIS A 106 -9.35 -3.08 -7.62
C HIS A 106 -10.23 -3.13 -6.36
N GLY A 107 -10.71 -1.95 -5.95
CA GLY A 107 -11.43 -1.76 -4.68
C GLY A 107 -12.58 -2.72 -4.43
N ASN A 108 -13.40 -3.03 -5.46
CA ASN A 108 -14.56 -3.91 -5.30
C ASN A 108 -14.19 -5.36 -4.97
N THR A 109 -13.18 -5.92 -5.64
CA THR A 109 -12.72 -7.30 -5.40
C THR A 109 -12.08 -7.42 -4.01
N ILE A 110 -11.28 -6.43 -3.63
CA ILE A 110 -10.67 -6.40 -2.30
C ILE A 110 -11.73 -6.25 -1.21
N ASN A 111 -12.70 -5.34 -1.38
CA ASN A 111 -13.81 -5.15 -0.43
C ASN A 111 -14.59 -6.44 -0.19
N LYS A 112 -14.85 -7.23 -1.24
CA LYS A 112 -15.46 -8.56 -1.10
C LYS A 112 -14.55 -9.51 -0.31
N GLY A 113 -13.24 -9.45 -0.52
CA GLY A 113 -12.23 -10.18 0.24
C GLY A 113 -12.28 -9.87 1.74
N PHE A 114 -12.28 -8.60 2.13
CA PHE A 114 -12.41 -8.17 3.53
C PHE A 114 -13.65 -8.78 4.20
N ARG A 115 -14.80 -8.65 3.55
CA ARG A 115 -16.07 -9.19 4.07
C ARG A 115 -16.02 -10.71 4.25
N LYS A 116 -15.41 -11.44 3.31
CA LYS A 116 -15.28 -12.92 3.39
C LYS A 116 -14.38 -13.37 4.54
N ARG A 117 -13.37 -12.58 4.91
CA ARG A 117 -12.38 -12.92 5.94
C ARG A 117 -12.72 -12.38 7.34
N GLY A 118 -13.84 -11.68 7.49
CA GLY A 118 -14.24 -11.08 8.77
C GLY A 118 -13.30 -9.97 9.25
N ILE A 119 -12.49 -9.40 8.34
CA ILE A 119 -11.59 -8.32 8.68
C ILE A 119 -12.38 -7.00 8.57
N PRO A 120 -12.54 -6.24 9.67
CA PRO A 120 -13.19 -4.94 9.61
C PRO A 120 -12.41 -4.03 8.66
N ARG A 121 -13.09 -3.48 7.64
CA ARG A 121 -12.49 -2.56 6.66
C ARG A 121 -11.99 -1.29 7.34
N ASP A 122 -12.72 -0.86 8.35
CA ASP A 122 -12.42 0.23 9.29
C ASP A 122 -11.26 -0.09 10.26
N GLY A 123 -10.79 -1.34 10.27
CA GLY A 123 -9.59 -1.77 10.97
C GLY A 123 -8.31 -1.14 10.42
N ILE A 124 -8.29 -0.83 9.10
CA ILE A 124 -7.17 -0.14 8.43
C ILE A 124 -7.69 1.22 7.94
N ARG A 125 -7.43 2.27 8.73
CA ARG A 125 -8.11 3.57 8.57
C ARG A 125 -7.68 4.37 7.33
N HIS A 126 -6.61 3.94 6.65
CA HIS A 126 -5.95 4.72 5.60
C HIS A 126 -6.03 4.10 4.23
N VAL A 127 -6.83 3.03 4.06
CA VAL A 127 -7.01 2.41 2.76
C VAL A 127 -7.91 3.26 1.88
N ARG A 128 -7.33 3.82 0.83
CA ARG A 128 -8.02 4.45 -0.28
C ARG A 128 -8.11 3.44 -1.42
N TYR A 129 -9.34 3.06 -1.73
CA TYR A 129 -9.64 2.25 -2.90
C TYR A 129 -10.01 3.21 -4.02
N ASP A 130 -9.03 3.56 -4.83
CA ASP A 130 -9.28 4.39 -5.99
C ASP A 130 -9.74 3.51 -7.14
N GLY A 131 -10.98 3.72 -7.57
CA GLY A 131 -11.60 3.01 -8.69
C GLY A 131 -11.03 3.41 -10.05
N ASP A 132 -11.61 2.80 -11.08
CA ASP A 132 -11.23 2.62 -12.50
C ASP A 132 -10.78 3.85 -13.34
N ASN A 133 -10.37 4.98 -12.75
CA ASN A 133 -9.80 6.15 -13.44
C ASN A 133 -8.29 6.32 -13.13
N PRO A 134 -7.41 5.61 -13.86
CA PRO A 134 -5.98 5.53 -13.58
C PRO A 134 -5.25 6.87 -13.71
N ASN A 135 -5.64 7.74 -14.64
CA ASN A 135 -4.96 9.02 -14.86
C ASN A 135 -5.18 10.00 -13.70
N ARG A 136 -6.41 10.07 -13.20
CA ARG A 136 -6.73 10.88 -12.01
C ARG A 136 -6.01 10.36 -10.78
N TRP A 137 -5.81 9.04 -10.69
CA TRP A 137 -5.06 8.43 -9.61
C TRP A 137 -3.57 8.81 -9.65
N MET A 138 -2.90 8.69 -10.80
CA MET A 138 -1.47 9.05 -10.91
C MET A 138 -1.22 10.48 -10.47
N LYS A 139 -2.05 11.42 -10.92
CA LYS A 139 -1.92 12.83 -10.52
C LYS A 139 -2.06 13.03 -9.01
N LYS A 140 -3.03 12.36 -8.37
CA LYS A 140 -3.20 12.41 -6.91
C LYS A 140 -2.03 11.76 -6.18
N PHE A 141 -1.43 10.72 -6.75
CA PHE A 141 -0.24 10.06 -6.21
C PHE A 141 0.97 11.00 -6.26
N GLU A 142 1.18 11.72 -7.37
CA GLU A 142 2.20 12.77 -7.47
C GLU A 142 2.03 13.86 -6.41
N ASP A 143 0.78 14.28 -6.13
CA ASP A 143 0.46 15.31 -5.14
C ASP A 143 0.83 14.91 -3.68
N LEU A 144 1.20 13.65 -3.42
CA LEU A 144 1.62 13.16 -2.09
C LEU A 144 3.12 13.38 -1.79
N PHE A 145 3.89 13.85 -2.78
CA PHE A 145 5.28 14.32 -2.63
C PHE A 145 5.33 15.85 -2.65
#